data_AF-A0A816GHK7-F1
#
_entry.id   AF-A0A816GHK7-F1
#
_cell.length_a   1.000
_cell.length_b   1.000
_cell.length_c   1.000
_cell.angle_alpha   90.00
_cell.angle_beta   90.00
_cell.angle_gamma   90.00
#
_symmetry.space_group_name_H-M   'P 1'
#
loop_
_entity.id
_entity.type
_entity.pdbx_description
1 polymer ?
#
loop_
_entity_poly.entity_id
_entity_poly.type
_entity_poly.pdbx_seq_one_letter_code
_entity_poly.pdbx_strand_id
1 'polypeptide(L)'
;DGTFFTSANYTVDNSPSSIISYDLNNDTYVDLAVTNYVENTVNIYLGNGDGTFEEIKSLSTGVDPTFILAGDLDGDERLDLVITDALANTISILLNTCKI
;
A
#
# COMPACT_ATOMS: atom_id res chain seq x y z
N ASP A 1 7.35 -24.56 8.96
CA ASP A 1 8.23 -24.79 10.13
C ASP A 1 8.77 -23.48 10.74
N GLY A 2 8.26 -22.31 10.34
CA GLY A 2 8.73 -21.03 10.88
C GLY A 2 10.11 -20.61 10.36
N THR A 3 10.58 -21.21 9.26
CA THR A 3 11.82 -20.78 8.60
C THR A 3 11.62 -19.49 7.83
N PHE A 4 12.61 -18.60 7.90
CA PHE A 4 12.66 -17.34 7.15
C PHE A 4 13.87 -17.39 6.21
N PHE A 5 13.68 -16.98 4.96
CA PHE A 5 14.77 -16.83 3.99
C PHE A 5 15.54 -15.52 4.21
N THR A 6 16.61 -15.32 3.44
CA THR A 6 17.42 -14.10 3.42
C THR A 6 16.56 -12.84 3.27
N SER A 7 16.84 -11.82 4.07
CA SER A 7 16.15 -10.52 4.01
C SER A 7 16.36 -9.86 2.65
N ALA A 8 15.27 -9.53 1.95
CA ALA A 8 15.26 -8.56 0.86
C ALA A 8 14.92 -7.17 1.43
N ASN A 9 15.56 -6.12 0.92
CA ASN A 9 15.24 -4.74 1.28
C ASN A 9 14.60 -4.06 0.07
N TYR A 10 13.44 -3.46 0.26
CA TYR A 10 12.75 -2.64 -0.72
C TYR A 10 12.75 -1.19 -0.24
N THR A 11 13.26 -0.30 -1.07
CA THR A 11 13.27 1.14 -0.75
C THR A 11 11.85 1.66 -0.88
N VAL A 12 11.37 2.33 0.16
CA VAL A 12 10.14 3.14 0.21
C VAL A 12 10.52 4.62 0.29
N ASP A 13 9.53 5.50 0.19
CA ASP A 13 9.69 6.92 0.49
C ASP A 13 10.00 7.19 1.98
N ASN A 14 10.29 8.44 2.34
CA ASN A 14 10.85 8.77 3.65
C ASN A 14 9.85 8.57 4.80
N SER A 15 10.35 7.93 5.86
CA SER A 15 9.65 7.68 7.12
C SER A 15 8.35 6.89 6.95
N PRO A 16 8.43 5.58 6.62
CA PRO A 16 7.27 4.72 6.54
C PRO A 16 6.54 4.67 7.90
N SER A 17 5.22 4.82 7.89
CA SER A 17 4.35 4.84 9.09
C SER A 17 3.53 3.58 9.28
N SER A 18 2.99 3.01 8.20
CA SER A 18 2.09 1.85 8.25
C SER A 18 2.18 1.04 6.95
N ILE A 19 1.75 -0.22 7.02
CA ILE A 19 1.71 -1.15 5.87
C ILE A 19 0.47 -2.03 5.94
N ILE A 20 -0.07 -2.41 4.78
CA ILE A 20 -1.03 -3.51 4.62
C ILE A 20 -0.54 -4.52 3.58
N SER A 21 -1.08 -5.74 3.66
CA SER A 21 -0.78 -6.85 2.74
C SER A 21 -2.07 -7.50 2.23
N TYR A 22 -2.40 -7.31 0.96
CA TYR A 22 -3.60 -7.82 0.31
C TYR A 22 -3.32 -8.08 -1.17
N ASP A 23 -4.16 -8.85 -1.86
CA ASP A 23 -4.18 -8.92 -3.32
C ASP A 23 -4.86 -7.66 -3.87
N LEU A 24 -4.07 -6.65 -4.24
CA LEU A 24 -4.55 -5.33 -4.64
C LEU A 24 -4.81 -5.24 -6.15
N ASN A 25 -4.18 -6.10 -6.97
CA ASN A 25 -4.40 -6.15 -8.42
C ASN A 25 -5.24 -7.34 -8.90
N ASN A 26 -5.66 -8.23 -7.98
CA ASN A 26 -6.46 -9.43 -8.24
C ASN A 26 -5.72 -10.46 -9.10
N ASP A 27 -4.42 -10.63 -8.84
CA ASP A 27 -3.55 -11.61 -9.52
C ASP A 27 -3.27 -12.87 -8.69
N THR A 28 -3.89 -12.98 -7.51
CA THR A 28 -3.76 -14.06 -6.50
C THR A 28 -2.50 -14.02 -5.65
N TYR A 29 -1.61 -13.06 -5.87
CA TYR A 29 -0.45 -12.83 -5.03
C TYR A 29 -0.70 -11.71 -4.03
N VAL A 30 0.07 -11.74 -2.93
CA VAL A 30 -0.02 -10.71 -1.91
C VAL A 30 0.81 -9.52 -2.35
N ASP A 31 0.18 -8.36 -2.45
CA ASP A 31 0.79 -7.06 -2.67
C ASP A 31 0.96 -6.30 -1.35
N LEU A 32 1.72 -5.20 -1.39
CA LEU A 32 1.96 -4.31 -0.25
C LEU A 32 1.58 -2.87 -0.59
N ALA A 33 1.01 -2.18 0.38
CA ALA A 33 0.86 -0.72 0.35
C ALA A 33 1.46 -0.11 1.61
N VAL A 34 2.41 0.82 1.46
CA VAL A 34 3.19 1.42 2.56
C VAL A 34 2.96 2.93 2.59
N THR A 35 2.48 3.49 3.70
CA THR A 35 2.34 4.93 3.88
C THR A 35 3.65 5.57 4.36
N ASN A 36 3.97 6.77 3.87
CA ASN A 36 5.21 7.49 4.19
C ASN A 36 4.88 8.91 4.64
N TYR A 37 5.04 9.19 5.94
CA TYR A 37 4.44 10.38 6.53
C TYR A 37 5.21 11.68 6.22
N VAL A 38 6.51 11.59 5.90
CA VAL A 38 7.30 12.76 5.50
C VAL A 38 7.01 13.16 4.05
N GLU A 39 6.93 12.18 3.14
CA GLU A 39 6.66 12.46 1.72
C GLU A 39 5.17 12.62 1.40
N ASN A 40 4.28 12.26 2.32
CA ASN A 40 2.82 12.27 2.10
C ASN A 40 2.42 11.37 0.93
N THR A 41 2.94 10.15 0.94
CA THR A 41 2.72 9.16 -0.12
C THR A 41 2.28 7.80 0.41
N VAL A 42 1.75 6.98 -0.50
CA VAL A 42 1.67 5.52 -0.37
C VAL A 42 2.47 4.88 -1.50
N ASN A 43 3.49 4.08 -1.20
CA ASN A 43 4.13 3.21 -2.19
C ASN A 43 3.34 1.90 -2.32
N ILE A 44 3.13 1.43 -3.55
CA ILE A 44 2.48 0.16 -3.88
C ILE A 44 3.51 -0.80 -4.47
N TYR A 45 3.57 -2.01 -3.94
CA TYR A 45 4.42 -3.08 -4.42
C TYR A 45 3.58 -4.29 -4.81
N LEU A 46 3.77 -4.79 -6.04
CA LEU A 46 3.12 -6.03 -6.47
C LEU A 46 3.95 -7.25 -6.07
N GLY A 47 3.28 -8.30 -5.60
CA GLY A 47 3.91 -9.56 -5.24
C GLY A 47 4.10 -10.47 -6.45
N ASN A 48 5.28 -11.09 -6.56
CA ASN A 48 5.56 -12.06 -7.64
C ASN A 48 5.16 -13.51 -7.28
N GLY A 49 4.53 -13.72 -6.11
CA GLY A 49 4.15 -15.05 -5.61
C GLY A 49 5.28 -15.90 -5.03
N ASP A 50 6.53 -15.49 -5.19
CA ASP A 50 7.73 -16.16 -4.65
C ASP A 50 8.32 -15.45 -3.41
N GLY A 51 7.58 -14.47 -2.88
CA GLY A 51 8.02 -13.63 -1.75
C GLY A 51 8.88 -12.43 -2.17
N THR A 52 9.06 -12.20 -3.48
CA THR A 52 9.65 -10.97 -4.01
C THR A 52 8.57 -9.98 -4.44
N PHE A 53 8.94 -8.70 -4.47
CA PHE A 53 8.06 -7.59 -4.76
C PHE A 53 8.66 -6.61 -5.78
N GLU A 54 7.81 -5.92 -6.54
CA GLU A 54 8.20 -4.83 -7.44
C GLU A 54 7.41 -3.56 -7.10
N GLU A 55 8.10 -2.44 -6.87
CA GLU A 55 7.43 -1.15 -6.69
C GLU A 55 6.86 -0.67 -8.02
N ILE A 56 5.56 -0.43 -8.06
CA ILE A 56 4.87 -0.01 -9.28
C ILE A 56 4.41 1.45 -9.23
N LYS A 57 4.27 2.02 -8.03
CA LYS A 57 3.68 3.36 -7.88
C LYS A 57 3.95 3.99 -6.52
N SER A 58 4.16 5.29 -6.53
CA SER A 58 4.00 6.17 -5.35
C SER A 58 2.81 7.10 -5.60
N LEU A 59 1.85 7.11 -4.67
CA LEU A 59 0.59 7.86 -4.76
C LEU A 59 0.53 8.91 -3.66
N SER A 60 0.20 10.16 -4.00
CA SER A 60 0.05 11.22 -3.01
C SER A 60 -1.17 11.01 -2.10
N THR A 61 -1.03 11.40 -0.85
CA THR A 61 -2.08 11.45 0.18
C THR A 61 -2.26 12.88 0.69
N GLY A 62 -3.06 13.04 1.75
CA GLY A 62 -3.00 14.21 2.61
C GLY A 62 -1.73 14.22 3.46
N VAL A 63 -1.61 15.23 4.33
CA VAL A 63 -0.41 15.48 5.13
C VAL A 63 -0.34 14.54 6.34
N ASP A 64 0.83 13.94 6.55
CA ASP A 64 1.13 13.03 7.65
C ASP A 64 0.22 11.78 7.65
N PRO A 65 0.28 10.94 6.61
CA PRO A 65 -0.45 9.67 6.57
C PRO A 65 0.03 8.74 7.68
N THR A 66 -0.89 8.34 8.56
CA THR A 66 -0.59 7.61 9.81
C THR A 66 -1.05 6.17 9.82
N PHE A 67 -2.10 5.86 9.07
CA PHE A 67 -2.70 4.53 9.04
C PHE A 67 -3.35 4.26 7.69
N ILE A 68 -3.39 3.01 7.26
CA ILE A 68 -3.95 2.57 5.99
C ILE A 68 -4.78 1.30 6.15
N LEU A 69 -5.90 1.25 5.45
CA LEU A 69 -6.78 0.09 5.30
C LEU A 69 -7.13 -0.12 3.82
N ALA A 70 -7.55 -1.33 3.49
CA ALA A 70 -8.10 -1.67 2.18
C ALA A 70 -9.54 -2.18 2.29
N GLY A 71 -10.36 -1.86 1.29
CA GLY A 71 -11.74 -2.33 1.16
C GLY A 71 -12.35 -1.91 -0.16
N ASP A 72 -13.33 -2.64 -0.66
CA ASP A 72 -14.13 -2.23 -1.82
C ASP A 72 -15.12 -1.13 -1.38
N LEU A 73 -14.84 0.12 -1.76
CA LEU A 73 -15.60 1.29 -1.33
C LEU A 73 -16.59 1.77 -2.38
N ASP A 74 -16.35 1.47 -3.65
CA ASP A 74 -17.20 1.87 -4.77
C ASP A 74 -18.03 0.74 -5.38
N GLY A 75 -17.85 -0.49 -4.89
CA GLY A 75 -18.68 -1.66 -5.21
C GLY A 75 -18.27 -2.34 -6.51
N ASP A 76 -17.02 -2.20 -6.93
CA ASP A 76 -16.52 -2.71 -8.20
C ASP A 76 -15.63 -3.97 -8.12
N GLU A 77 -15.64 -4.59 -6.93
CA GLU A 77 -14.90 -5.81 -6.60
C GLU A 77 -13.37 -5.66 -6.63
N ARG A 78 -12.86 -4.42 -6.57
CA ARG A 78 -11.43 -4.14 -6.38
C ARG A 78 -11.21 -3.46 -5.02
N LEU A 79 -10.08 -3.76 -4.39
CA LEU A 79 -9.73 -3.14 -3.12
C LEU A 79 -9.25 -1.71 -3.37
N ASP A 80 -9.94 -0.75 -2.76
CA ASP A 80 -9.53 0.64 -2.63
C ASP A 80 -8.74 0.85 -1.34
N LEU A 81 -8.01 1.97 -1.25
CA LEU A 81 -7.23 2.31 -0.06
C LEU A 81 -7.85 3.50 0.68
N VAL A 82 -7.90 3.39 2.01
CA VAL A 82 -8.32 4.46 2.94
C VAL A 82 -7.15 4.80 3.85
N ILE A 83 -6.77 6.06 3.88
CA ILE A 83 -5.62 6.56 4.65
C ILE A 83 -6.03 7.70 5.57
N THR A 84 -5.60 7.67 6.83
CA THR A 84 -5.80 8.78 7.77
C THR A 84 -4.64 9.76 7.70
N ASP A 85 -4.93 11.03 7.39
CA ASP A 85 -3.94 12.10 7.23
C ASP A 85 -3.98 13.04 8.44
N ALA A 86 -3.12 12.80 9.43
CA ALA A 86 -3.28 13.37 10.76
C ALA A 86 -3.09 14.89 10.80
N LEU A 87 -2.09 15.42 10.09
CA LEU A 87 -1.85 16.87 10.05
C LEU A 87 -2.76 17.61 9.08
N ALA A 88 -3.27 16.93 8.05
CA ALA A 88 -4.28 17.51 7.17
C ALA A 88 -5.68 17.53 7.80
N ASN A 89 -5.93 16.73 8.85
CA ASN A 89 -7.27 16.48 9.40
C ASN A 89 -8.23 15.93 8.34
N THR A 90 -7.73 15.07 7.44
CA THR A 90 -8.49 14.48 6.34
C THR A 90 -8.33 12.96 6.30
N ILE A 91 -9.14 12.34 5.45
CA ILE A 91 -8.95 10.96 5.01
C ILE A 91 -8.73 11.02 3.50
N SER A 92 -7.69 10.33 3.03
CA SER A 92 -7.46 10.10 1.60
C SER A 92 -8.11 8.79 1.18
N ILE A 93 -8.86 8.82 0.09
CA ILE A 93 -9.44 7.63 -0.56
C ILE A 93 -8.77 7.48 -1.93
N LEU A 94 -8.11 6.36 -2.16
CA LEU A 94 -7.48 6.03 -3.44
C LEU A 94 -8.28 4.90 -4.09
N LEU A 95 -9.09 5.26 -5.08
CA LEU A 95 -9.89 4.29 -5.84
C LEU A 95 -9.02 3.49 -6.79
N ASN A 96 -9.19 2.18 -6.77
CA ASN A 96 -8.46 1.27 -7.62
C ASN A 96 -9.14 1.14 -8.99
N THR A 97 -8.60 1.80 -10.00
CA THR A 97 -9.20 1.87 -11.34
C THR A 97 -8.66 0.83 -12.33
N CYS A 98 -7.71 -0.02 -11.92
CA CYS A 98 -7.05 -0.97 -12.82
C CYS A 98 -7.01 -2.38 -12.23
N LYS A 99 -7.08 -3.39 -13.10
CA LYS A 99 -6.31 -4.61 -12.86
C LYS A 99 -4.88 -4.25 -13.23
N ILE A 100 -4.02 -4.10 -12.23
CA ILE A 100 -2.61 -3.78 -12.47
C ILE A 100 -1.91 -5.03 -13.01
#